data_AF-A0A7C3QE93-F1
#
_entry.id   AF-A0A7C3QE93-F1
#
_cell.length_a   1.000
_cell.length_b   1.000
_cell.length_c   1.000
_cell.angle_alpha   90.00
_cell.angle_beta   90.00
_cell.angle_gamma   90.00
#
_symmetry.space_group_name_H-M   'P 1'
#
loop_
_entity.id
_entity.type
_entity.pdbx_description
1 polymer ?
#
loop_
_entity_poly.entity_id
_entity_poly.type
_entity_poly.pdbx_seq_one_letter_code
_entity_poly.pdbx_strand_id
1 'polypeptide(L)'
;EEWPWLYIDPDTCIDCGACVPECPYEAIFPEEEVPFDFEAPPGVWIANTKELLPDGQPFEGEIDGHHVKVLNAKQLAGGEILDLTEDIPPNYDFFSEGPGYDALDM
;
A
#
# COMPACT_ATOMS: atom_id res chain seq x y z
N GLU A 1 14.40 5.45 12.76
CA GLU A 1 15.41 6.46 12.35
C GLU A 1 16.01 6.19 10.98
N GLU A 2 16.29 4.95 10.58
CA GLU A 2 16.84 4.65 9.24
C GLU A 2 15.80 4.68 8.10
N TRP A 3 14.52 4.47 8.43
CA TRP A 3 13.39 4.51 7.48
C TRP A 3 12.19 5.23 8.14
N PRO A 4 12.00 6.53 7.88
CA PRO A 4 10.84 7.25 8.41
C PRO A 4 9.57 6.70 7.75
N TRP A 5 8.53 6.48 8.55
CA TRP A 5 7.20 6.25 8.00
C TRP A 5 6.70 7.55 7.39
N LEU A 6 6.30 7.48 6.12
CA LEU A 6 5.72 8.59 5.38
C LEU A 6 4.28 8.23 5.05
N TYR A 7 3.39 9.19 5.19
CA TYR A 7 1.97 9.07 4.85
C TYR A 7 1.53 10.36 4.19
N ILE A 8 0.43 10.28 3.42
CA ILE A 8 -0.21 11.44 2.82
C ILE A 8 -1.40 11.77 3.70
N ASP A 9 -1.37 12.95 4.31
CA ASP A 9 -2.48 13.46 5.11
C ASP A 9 -3.58 14.00 4.17
N PRO A 10 -4.79 13.40 4.17
CA PRO A 10 -5.86 13.80 3.26
C PRO A 10 -6.46 15.17 3.60
N ASP A 11 -6.40 15.62 4.86
CA ASP A 11 -6.96 16.92 5.27
C ASP A 11 -6.06 18.09 4.81
N THR A 12 -4.76 17.83 4.63
CA THR A 12 -3.80 18.85 4.20
C THR A 12 -3.36 18.70 2.75
N CYS A 13 -3.64 17.56 2.10
CA CYS A 13 -3.45 17.38 0.66
C CYS A 13 -4.28 18.39 -0.14
N ILE A 14 -3.67 18.93 -1.20
CA ILE A 14 -4.31 19.88 -2.12
C ILE A 14 -4.29 19.37 -3.57
N ASP A 15 -4.06 18.07 -3.76
CA ASP A 15 -4.03 17.38 -5.05
C ASP A 15 -3.05 18.00 -6.06
N CYS A 16 -1.91 18.51 -5.58
CA CYS A 16 -0.90 19.13 -6.45
C CYS A 16 0.00 18.11 -7.18
N GLY A 17 -0.02 16.84 -6.78
CA GLY A 17 0.75 15.75 -7.41
C GLY A 17 2.27 15.83 -7.23
N ALA A 18 2.79 16.77 -6.41
CA ALA A 18 4.23 16.95 -6.25
C ALA A 18 4.95 15.73 -5.64
N CYS A 19 4.25 14.91 -4.86
CA CYS A 19 4.80 13.69 -4.27
C CYS A 19 4.87 12.50 -5.24
N VAL A 20 4.05 12.50 -6.31
CA VAL A 20 3.94 11.38 -7.26
C VAL A 20 5.29 11.01 -7.88
N PRO A 21 6.04 11.93 -8.52
CA PRO A 21 7.32 11.58 -9.15
C PRO A 21 8.45 11.30 -8.14
N GLU A 22 8.27 11.66 -6.87
CA GLU A 22 9.28 11.45 -5.83
C GLU A 22 9.17 10.05 -5.19
N CYS A 23 8.05 9.35 -5.38
CA CYS A 23 7.88 7.99 -4.88
C CYS A 23 8.70 7.01 -5.73
N PRO A 24 9.76 6.37 -5.17
CA PRO A 24 10.62 5.47 -5.94
C PRO A 24 9.92 4.16 -6.34
N TYR A 25 8.76 3.88 -5.74
CA TYR A 25 7.95 2.69 -5.99
C TYR A 25 6.67 3.00 -6.78
N GLU A 26 6.50 4.24 -7.24
CA GLU A 26 5.35 4.66 -8.06
C GLU A 26 3.99 4.33 -7.41
N ALA A 27 3.93 4.37 -6.08
CA ALA A 27 2.77 3.89 -5.31
C ALA A 27 1.68 4.96 -5.07
N ILE A 28 1.86 6.18 -5.58
CA ILE A 28 0.95 7.31 -5.32
C ILE A 28 0.12 7.59 -6.58
N PHE A 29 -1.20 7.53 -6.43
CA PHE A 29 -2.17 7.86 -7.47
C PHE A 29 -3.08 8.99 -6.99
N PRO A 30 -3.38 10.00 -7.83
CA PRO A 30 -4.59 10.81 -7.64
C PRO A 30 -5.82 9.92 -7.56
N GLU A 31 -6.80 10.24 -6.71
CA GLU A 31 -7.99 9.38 -6.49
C GLU A 31 -8.70 9.00 -7.80
N GLU A 32 -8.86 9.98 -8.70
CA GLU A 32 -9.52 9.78 -10.00
C GLU A 32 -8.72 8.92 -10.99
N GLU A 33 -7.45 8.67 -10.69
CA GLU A 33 -6.49 7.95 -11.54
C GLU A 33 -6.10 6.57 -10.97
N VAL A 34 -6.69 6.17 -9.83
CA VAL A 34 -6.44 4.83 -9.26
C VAL A 34 -6.95 3.76 -10.23
N PRO A 35 -6.09 2.83 -10.69
CA PRO A 35 -6.47 1.85 -11.70
C PRO A 35 -7.33 0.73 -11.11
N PHE A 36 -8.43 0.40 -11.80
CA PHE A 36 -9.24 -0.79 -11.49
C PHE A 36 -8.72 -2.06 -12.18
N ASP A 37 -7.74 -1.92 -13.07
CA ASP A 37 -7.20 -2.98 -13.91
C ASP A 37 -5.66 -2.99 -13.93
N PHE A 38 -5.04 -2.75 -12.78
CA PHE A 38 -3.58 -2.75 -12.65
C PHE A 38 -3.00 -4.14 -12.96
N GLU A 39 -2.23 -4.23 -14.05
CA GLU A 39 -1.49 -5.45 -14.40
C GLU A 39 -0.21 -5.56 -13.57
N ALA A 40 -0.21 -6.46 -12.60
CA ALA A 40 0.90 -6.61 -11.68
C ALA A 40 2.14 -7.23 -12.35
N PRO A 41 3.35 -6.67 -12.15
CA PRO A 41 4.56 -7.31 -12.62
C PRO A 41 4.90 -8.55 -11.77
N PRO A 42 5.62 -9.53 -12.36
CA PRO A 42 6.04 -10.72 -11.63
C PRO A 42 6.97 -10.36 -10.46
N GLY A 43 6.81 -11.08 -9.35
CA GLY A 43 7.69 -10.95 -8.19
C GLY A 43 7.29 -9.87 -7.18
N VAL A 44 6.27 -9.05 -7.49
CA VAL A 44 5.66 -8.11 -6.52
C VAL A 44 5.02 -8.89 -5.38
N TRP A 45 5.21 -8.40 -4.17
CA TRP A 45 4.52 -8.91 -2.98
C TRP A 45 3.34 -8.00 -2.66
N ILE A 46 2.17 -8.59 -2.50
CA ILE A 46 0.99 -7.91 -1.95
C ILE A 46 0.68 -8.46 -0.57
N ALA A 47 0.13 -7.62 0.30
CA ALA A 47 -0.37 -7.99 1.61
C ALA A 47 -1.79 -7.44 1.76
N ASN A 48 -2.71 -8.27 2.24
CA ASN A 48 -4.09 -7.86 2.54
C ASN A 48 -4.67 -8.79 3.61
N THR A 49 -5.90 -8.56 4.09
CA THR A 49 -6.57 -9.50 4.98
C THR A 49 -6.80 -10.84 4.29
N LYS A 50 -6.97 -11.92 5.05
CA LYS A 50 -7.28 -13.24 4.47
C LYS A 50 -8.65 -13.24 3.75
N GLU A 51 -9.54 -12.32 4.09
CA GLU A 51 -10.82 -12.17 3.40
C GLU A 51 -10.63 -11.60 2.00
N LEU A 52 -9.75 -10.60 1.85
CA LEU A 52 -9.42 -9.97 0.57
C LEU A 52 -8.39 -10.78 -0.24
N LEU A 53 -7.54 -11.55 0.42
CA LEU A 53 -6.54 -12.42 -0.20
C LEU A 53 -6.58 -13.83 0.44
N PRO A 54 -7.55 -14.69 0.04
CA PRO A 54 -7.81 -15.98 0.68
C PRO A 54 -6.72 -17.03 0.50
N ASP A 55 -5.87 -16.86 -0.50
CA ASP A 55 -4.71 -17.72 -0.78
C ASP A 55 -3.39 -17.16 -0.24
N GLY A 56 -3.40 -15.97 0.38
CA GLY A 56 -2.24 -15.39 1.05
C GLY A 56 -1.71 -16.28 2.18
N GLN A 57 -0.41 -16.17 2.44
CA GLN A 57 0.29 -16.91 3.49
C GLN A 57 1.11 -15.95 4.36
N PRO A 58 1.35 -16.25 5.64
CA PRO A 58 2.33 -15.51 6.41
C PRO A 58 3.71 -15.56 5.75
N PHE A 59 4.39 -14.42 5.67
CA PHE A 59 5.76 -14.32 5.19
C PHE A 59 6.64 -13.70 6.26
N GLU A 60 7.79 -14.32 6.51
CA GLU A 60 8.84 -13.82 7.41
C GLU A 60 10.19 -14.08 6.72
N GLY A 61 10.94 -13.02 6.43
CA GLY A 61 12.14 -13.13 5.61
C GLY A 61 12.91 -11.81 5.48
N GLU A 62 13.76 -11.70 4.47
CA GLU A 62 14.48 -10.47 4.12
C GLU A 62 14.06 -10.00 2.71
N ILE A 63 13.75 -8.71 2.57
CA ILE A 63 13.47 -8.03 1.29
C ILE A 63 14.39 -6.81 1.24
N ASP A 64 15.23 -6.72 0.19
CA ASP A 64 16.20 -5.63 0.01
C ASP A 64 17.10 -5.37 1.24
N GLY A 65 17.43 -6.43 2.00
CA GLY A 65 18.24 -6.34 3.22
C GLY A 65 17.45 -5.97 4.48
N HIS A 66 16.13 -5.84 4.39
CA HIS A 66 15.24 -5.54 5.51
C HIS A 66 14.50 -6.78 5.96
N HIS A 67 14.52 -7.06 7.26
CA HIS A 67 13.70 -8.12 7.83
C HIS A 67 12.22 -7.71 7.78
N VAL A 68 11.38 -8.51 7.12
CA VAL A 68 9.96 -8.26 6.94
C VAL A 68 9.17 -9.43 7.53
N LYS A 69 8.10 -9.12 8.25
CA LYS A 69 7.14 -10.08 8.78
C LYS A 69 5.71 -9.60 8.52
N VAL A 70 5.02 -10.27 7.61
CA VAL A 70 3.64 -9.95 7.20
C VAL A 70 2.73 -11.15 7.40
N LEU A 71 1.53 -10.91 7.90
CA LEU A 71 0.64 -11.99 8.39
C LEU A 71 -0.12 -12.70 7.26
N ASN A 72 -0.34 -12.03 6.13
CA ASN A 72 -1.03 -12.58 4.98
C ASN A 72 -0.55 -11.88 3.71
N ALA A 73 0.41 -12.50 3.02
CA ALA A 73 1.02 -11.96 1.82
C ALA A 73 1.14 -13.02 0.73
N LYS A 74 1.25 -12.55 -0.51
CA LYS A 74 1.44 -13.40 -1.68
C LYS A 74 2.39 -12.71 -2.65
N GLN A 75 3.36 -13.47 -3.15
CA GLN A 75 4.14 -13.03 -4.30
C GLN A 75 3.36 -13.34 -5.58
N LEU A 76 3.17 -12.32 -6.41
CA LEU A 76 2.45 -12.41 -7.66
C LEU A 76 3.33 -13.02 -8.75
N ALA A 77 2.71 -13.84 -9.61
CA ALA A 77 3.39 -14.51 -10.71
C ALA A 77 3.60 -13.59 -11.92
N GLY A 78 2.90 -12.46 -11.96
CA GLY A 78 2.88 -11.49 -13.05
C GLY A 78 1.67 -11.71 -13.97
N GLY A 79 1.06 -10.61 -14.41
CA GLY A 79 -0.11 -10.61 -15.29
C GLY A 79 -1.44 -10.78 -14.55
N GLU A 80 -1.43 -10.90 -13.22
CA GLU A 80 -2.65 -10.70 -12.42
C GLU A 80 -3.17 -9.27 -12.59
N ILE A 81 -4.49 -9.14 -12.73
CA ILE A 81 -5.18 -7.84 -12.78
C ILE A 81 -5.74 -7.55 -11.40
N LEU A 82 -5.33 -6.42 -10.82
CA LEU A 82 -5.74 -5.95 -9.50
C LEU A 82 -6.62 -4.72 -9.64
N ASP A 83 -7.71 -4.67 -8.88
CA ASP A 83 -8.51 -3.47 -8.71
C ASP A 83 -7.96 -2.68 -7.51
N LEU A 84 -7.16 -1.65 -7.78
CA LEU A 84 -6.57 -0.82 -6.71
C LEU A 84 -7.57 0.18 -6.14
N THR A 85 -8.75 0.33 -6.76
CA THR A 85 -9.80 1.25 -6.24
C THR A 85 -10.41 0.73 -4.94
N GLU A 86 -10.29 -0.58 -4.67
CA GLU A 86 -10.72 -1.20 -3.40
C GLU A 86 -9.94 -0.66 -2.20
N ASP A 87 -8.74 -0.11 -2.39
CA ASP A 87 -7.91 0.48 -1.33
C ASP A 87 -8.23 1.96 -1.05
N ILE A 88 -9.08 2.61 -1.88
CA ILE A 88 -9.49 4.00 -1.64
C ILE A 88 -10.20 4.15 -0.28
N PRO A 89 -11.27 3.38 0.05
CA PRO A 89 -11.94 3.51 1.33
C PRO A 89 -11.02 3.21 2.53
N PRO A 90 -10.25 2.09 2.57
CA PRO A 90 -9.31 1.82 3.64
C PRO A 90 -8.29 2.95 3.91
N ASN A 91 -7.83 3.64 2.86
CA ASN A 91 -6.89 4.76 3.01
C ASN A 91 -7.53 5.96 3.72
N TYR A 92 -8.80 6.26 3.46
CA TYR A 92 -9.55 7.27 4.21
C TYR A 92 -9.92 6.78 5.62
N ASP A 93 -10.34 5.53 5.74
CA ASP A 93 -10.73 4.90 7.00
C ASP A 93 -9.57 4.87 7.99
N PHE A 94 -8.32 4.79 7.52
CA PHE A 94 -7.13 4.92 8.35
C PHE A 94 -7.15 6.19 9.21
N PHE A 95 -7.59 7.33 8.66
CA PHE A 95 -7.63 8.62 9.38
C PHE A 95 -8.94 8.89 10.11
N SER A 96 -10.05 8.29 9.69
CA SER A 96 -11.38 8.53 10.27
C SER A 96 -11.76 7.53 11.38
N GLU A 97 -11.46 6.24 11.18
CA GLU A 97 -11.82 5.14 12.09
C GLU A 97 -10.59 4.40 12.64
N GLY A 98 -9.48 4.45 11.89
CA GLY A 98 -8.22 3.81 12.22
C GLY A 98 -7.37 4.61 13.22
N PRO A 99 -6.07 4.28 13.34
CA PRO A 99 -5.18 4.98 14.25
C PRO A 99 -4.91 6.43 13.84
N GLY A 100 -5.16 6.80 12.58
CA GLY A 100 -5.05 8.16 12.06
C GLY A 100 -3.80 8.90 12.51
N TYR A 101 -3.98 10.10 13.05
CA TYR A 101 -2.88 10.92 13.55
C TYR A 101 -2.21 10.36 14.81
N ASP A 102 -2.86 9.48 15.57
CA ASP A 102 -2.23 8.83 16.73
C ASP A 102 -1.11 7.88 16.29
N ALA A 103 -1.10 7.45 15.01
CA ALA A 103 -0.01 6.67 14.44
C ALA A 103 1.33 7.44 14.41
N LEU A 104 1.32 8.76 14.54
CA LEU A 104 2.52 9.60 14.59
C LEU A 104 3.28 9.51 15.90
N ASP A 105 2.59 9.10 16.96
CA ASP A 105 3.14 9.03 18.32
C ASP A 105 3.63 7.62 18.67
N MET A 106 3.62 6.68 17.69
CA MET A 106 4.05 5.27 17.83
C MET A 106 5.52 5.05 17.45
#